data_AF-A0A7W1D164-F1
#
_entry.id   AF-A0A7W1D164-F1
#
_cell.length_a   1.000
_cell.length_b   1.000
_cell.length_c   1.000
_cell.angle_alpha   90.00
_cell.angle_beta   90.00
_cell.angle_gamma   90.00
#
_symmetry.space_group_name_H-M   'P 1'
#
loop_
_entity.id
_entity.type
_entity.pdbx_description
1 polymer ?
#
loop_
_entity_poly.entity_id
_entity_poly.type
_entity_poly.pdbx_seq_one_letter_code
_entity_poly.pdbx_strand_id
1 'polypeptide(L)'
;MRSGNYRLRTALRENLPEPLAALIPKGARDCGNHEWYKSAEQTWRCYHCKPGLTHTVPWDEREIEARRLEAGAMKIRAGVLQPTREKVSH
;
A
#
# COMPACT_ATOMS: atom_id res chain seq x y z
N MET A 1 -9.23 -5.99 11.11
CA MET A 1 -9.77 -4.65 10.76
C MET A 1 -9.39 -3.64 11.84
N ARG A 2 -8.49 -2.68 11.56
CA ARG A 2 -8.22 -1.52 12.44
C ARG A 2 -8.33 -0.22 11.63
N SER A 3 -9.54 0.08 11.19
CA SER A 3 -9.88 1.20 10.29
C SER A 3 -10.40 2.45 11.02
N GLY A 4 -10.59 2.40 12.35
CA GLY A 4 -11.18 3.50 13.13
C GLY A 4 -10.23 4.68 13.38
N ASN A 5 -9.00 4.41 13.84
CA ASN A 5 -8.03 5.47 14.18
C ASN A 5 -7.54 6.24 12.95
N TYR A 6 -7.59 5.59 11.79
CA TYR A 6 -7.15 6.14 10.51
C TYR A 6 -8.01 7.33 10.05
N ARG A 7 -9.33 7.20 10.18
CA ARG A 7 -10.29 8.23 9.79
C ARG A 7 -10.26 9.44 10.71
N LEU A 8 -10.09 9.20 12.01
CA LEU A 8 -10.12 10.26 13.02
C LEU A 8 -8.93 11.22 12.87
N ARG A 9 -7.75 10.68 12.61
CA ARG A 9 -6.54 11.47 12.46
C ARG A 9 -6.50 12.29 11.15
N THR A 10 -6.98 11.69 10.07
CA THR A 10 -7.11 12.38 8.77
C THR A 10 -8.13 13.51 8.86
N ALA A 11 -9.31 13.24 9.44
CA ALA A 11 -10.35 14.25 9.65
C ALA A 11 -9.87 15.42 10.53
N LEU A 12 -9.08 15.14 11.58
CA LEU A 12 -8.47 16.20 12.38
C LEU A 12 -7.52 17.07 11.55
N ARG A 13 -6.64 16.48 10.74
CA ARG A 13 -5.70 17.26 9.91
C ARG A 13 -6.39 18.09 8.83
N GLU A 14 -7.53 17.66 8.31
CA GLU A 14 -8.31 18.41 7.30
C GLU A 14 -9.09 19.58 7.91
N ASN A 15 -9.55 19.45 9.15
CA ASN A 15 -10.37 20.47 9.81
C ASN A 15 -9.59 21.42 10.73
N LEU A 16 -8.31 21.12 11.01
CA LEU A 16 -7.47 21.95 11.87
C LEU A 16 -6.62 22.93 11.05
N PRO A 17 -6.45 24.18 11.52
CA PRO A 17 -5.47 25.12 10.97
C PRO A 17 -4.07 24.49 10.92
N GLU A 18 -3.30 24.81 9.87
CA GLU A 18 -1.96 24.27 9.61
C GLU A 18 -1.05 24.09 10.85
N PRO A 19 -0.91 25.08 11.76
CA PRO A 19 -0.02 24.94 12.91
C PRO A 19 -0.46 23.82 13.88
N LEU A 20 -1.76 23.56 14.00
CA LEU A 20 -2.27 22.48 14.85
C LEU A 20 -2.28 21.14 14.11
N ALA A 21 -2.54 21.14 12.81
CA ALA A 21 -2.41 19.95 11.97
C ALA A 21 -0.96 19.43 11.94
N ALA A 22 0.04 20.30 12.07
CA ALA A 22 1.45 19.91 12.16
C ALA A 22 1.77 19.06 13.40
N LEU A 23 1.04 19.24 14.51
CA LEU A 23 1.24 18.51 15.77
C LEU A 23 0.68 17.08 15.72
N ILE A 24 -0.17 16.76 14.76
CA ILE A 24 -0.75 15.43 14.61
C ILE A 24 0.20 14.56 13.76
N PRO A 25 0.82 13.50 14.30
CA PRO A 25 1.81 12.73 13.54
C PRO A 25 1.17 12.12 12.29
N LYS A 26 1.75 12.41 11.11
CA LYS A 26 1.34 11.78 9.85
C LYS A 26 1.64 10.29 9.93
N GLY A 27 0.63 9.45 9.78
CA GLY A 27 0.86 8.03 9.57
C GLY A 27 1.24 7.75 8.14
N ALA A 28 1.90 6.62 7.97
CA ALA A 28 2.29 6.12 6.67
C ALA A 28 1.16 6.17 5.64
N ARG A 29 -0.06 5.86 6.06
CA ARG A 29 -1.23 5.84 5.18
C ARG A 29 -2.15 7.07 5.30
N ASP A 30 -1.74 8.28 5.69
CA ASP A 30 -2.72 9.39 5.90
C ASP A 30 -3.27 10.13 4.67
N CYS A 31 -2.65 10.04 3.48
CA CYS A 31 -3.09 10.87 2.33
C CYS A 31 -4.30 10.35 1.53
N GLY A 32 -4.92 9.22 1.90
CA GLY A 32 -6.08 8.65 1.20
C GLY A 32 -5.83 8.05 -0.19
N ASN A 33 -4.99 8.68 -1.02
CA ASN A 33 -4.72 8.30 -2.42
C ASN A 33 -3.52 7.34 -2.57
N HIS A 34 -2.62 7.34 -1.57
CA HIS A 34 -1.40 6.51 -1.48
C HIS A 34 -0.73 6.08 -2.77
N GLU A 35 0.00 7.00 -3.39
CA GLU A 35 0.92 6.65 -4.46
C GLU A 35 2.33 6.41 -3.89
N TRP A 36 2.71 5.13 -3.84
CA TRP A 36 3.98 4.68 -3.25
C TRP A 36 5.08 4.50 -4.30
N TYR A 37 6.27 5.00 -3.99
CA TYR A 37 7.48 4.70 -4.74
C TYR A 37 8.55 4.09 -3.86
N LYS A 38 9.41 3.28 -4.49
CA LYS A 38 10.55 2.67 -3.83
C LYS A 38 11.69 3.70 -3.78
N SER A 39 11.99 4.22 -2.59
CA SER A 39 13.07 5.20 -2.41
C SER A 39 14.42 4.55 -2.12
N ALA A 40 14.41 3.36 -1.51
CA ALA A 40 15.58 2.53 -1.27
C ALA A 40 15.17 1.05 -1.29
N GLU A 41 16.15 0.14 -1.22
CA GLU A 41 15.90 -1.30 -1.33
C GLU A 41 14.80 -1.80 -0.38
N GLN A 42 14.75 -1.25 0.83
CA GLN A 42 13.81 -1.64 1.89
C GLN A 42 12.93 -0.46 2.35
N THR A 43 12.89 0.63 1.58
CA THR A 43 12.14 1.84 1.97
C THR A 43 11.19 2.27 0.87
N TRP A 44 9.93 2.45 1.26
CA TRP A 44 8.85 2.97 0.43
C TRP A 44 8.47 4.35 0.92
N ARG A 45 8.21 5.29 0.02
CA ARG A 45 7.73 6.63 0.35
C ARG A 45 6.46 6.94 -0.43
N CYS A 46 5.56 7.69 0.18
CA CYS A 46 4.38 8.19 -0.51
C CYS A 46 4.70 9.53 -1.19
N TYR A 47 4.34 9.68 -2.47
CA TYR A 47 4.52 10.93 -3.21
C TYR A 47 3.78 12.11 -2.56
N HIS A 48 2.63 11.86 -1.93
CA HIS A 48 1.78 12.92 -1.39
C HIS A 48 2.12 13.30 0.04
N CYS A 49 2.22 12.33 0.96
CA CYS A 49 2.43 12.64 2.37
C CYS A 49 3.90 12.68 2.81
N LYS A 50 4.83 12.14 1.99
CA LYS A 50 6.26 11.90 2.30
C LYS A 50 6.63 10.90 3.41
N PRO A 51 5.74 10.22 4.17
CA PRO A 51 6.17 9.26 5.16
C PRO A 51 6.84 8.06 4.47
N GLY A 52 7.86 7.55 5.15
CA GLY A 52 8.60 6.36 4.76
C GLY A 52 8.11 5.13 5.51
N LEU A 53 7.98 4.01 4.82
CA LEU A 53 7.85 2.67 5.40
C LEU A 53 9.14 1.92 5.16
N THR A 54 9.81 1.52 6.24
CA THR A 54 11.06 0.74 6.18
C THR A 54 10.78 -0.69 6.62
N HIS A 55 11.41 -1.66 5.96
CA HIS A 55 11.27 -3.11 6.23
C HIS A 55 9.83 -3.64 6.13
N THR A 56 8.91 -2.84 5.61
CA THR A 56 7.49 -3.16 5.50
C THR A 56 7.01 -2.73 4.12
N VAL A 57 6.15 -3.53 3.52
CA VAL A 57 5.49 -3.18 2.26
C VAL A 57 4.31 -2.24 2.53
N PRO A 58 4.06 -1.26 1.64
CA PRO A 58 3.03 -0.25 1.87
C PRO A 58 1.59 -0.74 1.67
N TRP A 59 1.44 -1.91 1.07
CA TRP A 59 0.18 -2.52 0.67
C TRP A 59 -0.39 -3.40 1.78
N ASP A 60 -1.71 -3.52 1.85
CA ASP A 60 -2.37 -4.51 2.71
C ASP A 60 -2.33 -5.92 2.09
N GLU A 61 -2.79 -6.93 2.84
CA GLU A 61 -2.77 -8.33 2.38
C GLU A 61 -3.52 -8.56 1.07
N ARG A 62 -4.64 -7.87 0.84
CA ARG A 62 -5.43 -8.01 -0.39
C ARG A 62 -4.70 -7.41 -1.57
N GLU A 63 -4.12 -6.24 -1.38
CA GLU A 63 -3.30 -5.56 -2.39
C GLU A 63 -2.02 -6.35 -2.70
N ILE A 64 -1.39 -6.97 -1.69
CA ILE A 64 -0.24 -7.85 -1.87
C ILE A 64 -0.63 -9.05 -2.73
N GLU A 65 -1.77 -9.69 -2.44
CA GLU A 65 -2.23 -10.84 -3.19
C GLU A 65 -2.58 -10.47 -4.63
N ALA A 66 -3.31 -9.37 -4.85
CA ALA A 66 -3.60 -8.88 -6.20
C ALA A 66 -2.32 -8.65 -7.01
N ARG A 67 -1.31 -8.00 -6.41
CA ARG A 67 -0.01 -7.79 -7.06
C ARG A 67 0.74 -9.09 -7.33
N ARG A 68 0.66 -10.09 -6.44
CA ARG A 68 1.25 -11.41 -6.67
C ARG A 68 0.57 -12.11 -7.84
N LEU A 69 -0.75 -12.07 -7.92
CA LEU A 69 -1.53 -12.63 -9.02
C LEU A 69 -1.18 -11.94 -10.35
N GLU A 70 -1.10 -10.61 -10.37
CA GLU A 70 -0.68 -9.85 -11.55
C GLU A 70 0.75 -10.21 -11.98
N ALA A 71 1.70 -10.28 -11.04
CA ALA A 71 3.07 -10.69 -11.32
C ALA A 71 3.14 -12.13 -11.83
N GLY A 72 2.33 -13.04 -11.27
CA GLY A 72 2.18 -14.41 -11.74
C GLY A 72 1.63 -14.46 -13.16
N ALA A 73 0.57 -13.71 -13.44
CA ALA A 73 -0.04 -13.60 -14.76
C ALA A 73 0.93 -13.02 -15.80
N MET A 74 1.72 -12.00 -15.43
CA MET A 74 2.76 -11.44 -16.29
C MET A 74 3.84 -12.48 -16.59
N LYS A 75 4.26 -13.28 -15.61
CA LYS A 75 5.22 -14.38 -15.83
C LYS A 75 4.66 -15.47 -16.73
N ILE A 76 3.36 -15.79 -16.63
CA ILE A 76 2.70 -16.72 -17.54
C ILE A 76 2.68 -16.17 -18.96
N ARG A 77 2.29 -14.90 -19.15
CA ARG A 77 2.28 -14.23 -20.46
C ARG A 77 3.67 -14.15 -21.09
N ALA A 78 4.70 -13.93 -20.27
CA ALA A 78 6.10 -13.90 -20.70
C ALA A 78 6.67 -15.31 -20.95
N GLY A 79 5.90 -16.38 -20.76
CA GLY A 79 6.35 -17.77 -20.91
C GLY A 79 7.32 -18.24 -19.82
N VAL A 80 7.52 -17.45 -18.77
CA VAL A 80 8.45 -17.75 -17.65
C VAL A 80 7.82 -18.73 -16.65
N LEU A 81 6.49 -18.76 -16.55
CA LEU A 81 5.76 -19.68 -15.67
C LEU A 81 4.68 -20.41 -16.48
N GLN A 82 4.54 -21.72 -16.29
CA GLN A 82 3.42 -22.47 -16.87
C GLN A 82 2.21 -22.41 -15.94
N PRO A 83 0.99 -22.16 -16.46
CA PRO A 83 -0.21 -22.18 -15.64
C PRO A 83 -0.43 -23.59 -15.08
N THR A 84 -0.68 -23.69 -13.77
CA THR A 84 -0.98 -24.97 -13.13
C THR A 84 -2.30 -25.50 -13.68
N ARG A 85 -2.24 -26.63 -14.38
CA ARG A 85 -3.41 -27.31 -14.93
C ARG A 85 -4.07 -28.09 -13.78
N GLU A 86 -4.95 -27.45 -13.02
CA GLU A 86 -5.81 -28.18 -12.07
C GLU A 86 -6.67 -29.15 -12.89
N LYS A 87 -6.40 -30.45 -12.70
CA LYS A 87 -7.19 -31.52 -13.31
C LYS A 87 -8.55 -31.50 -12.63
N VAL A 88 -9.56 -30.96 -13.30
CA VAL A 88 -10.96 -31.15 -12.93
C VAL A 88 -11.27 -32.63 -13.16
N SER A 89 -11.23 -33.43 -12.10
CA SER A 89 -11.79 -34.78 -12.11
C SER A 89 -13.31 -34.66 -12.10
N HIS A 90 -13.94 -35.18 -13.16
CA HIS A 90 -15.38 -35.37 -13.30
C HIS A 90 -15.89 -36.50 -12.41
#